data_AF-A0A6P1ZJK6-F1
#
_entry.id   AF-A0A6P1ZJK6-F1
#
_cell.length_a   1.000
_cell.length_b   1.000
_cell.length_c   1.000
_cell.angle_alpha   90.00
_cell.angle_beta   90.00
_cell.angle_gamma   90.00
#
_symmetry.space_group_name_H-M   'P 1'
#
loop_
_entity.id
_entity.type
_entity.pdbx_description
1 polymer ?
#
loop_
_entity_poly.entity_id
_entity_poly.type
_entity_poly.pdbx_seq_one_letter_code
_entity_poly.pdbx_strand_id
1 'polypeptide(L)'
;MNILTIEGRRLVRDLRALGCDVLDISGCDRAADVLLERPLYYKGLRALLDSRGFRPDAVIWMDQGNLPVVFGLEALDCVVLGYTIDDYCNPWHVPFSACFDAVFVAQRDYVPLFEAENLPRPARWTPLFCDHERDVDAGATRDIPVSFVGTLQPKNIPDRFPFLEAFKKRHPLYTRQGDYRPIFHRSRIVLNQSAIGELNYRVFEALGCGAACLTEQTDNGLDDIFTAGETILPPYPKGDVEAAAAAARFWLDRPEALAAIARAGRDLVRAEHTSRSRVSLLLEWAQLLARENAPARRLAIRQRAAVGVATAMAFIAAELLDPALARSRQTYENLAQGYTSLWSRL
;
A
#
# COMPACT_ATOMS: atom_id res chain seq x y z
N MET A 1 -11.26 -2.58 20.49
CA MET A 1 -10.21 -3.56 20.16
C MET A 1 -8.87 -2.88 20.32
N ASN A 2 -7.91 -3.56 20.91
CA ASN A 2 -6.52 -3.13 21.01
C ASN A 2 -5.81 -3.57 19.73
N ILE A 3 -5.37 -2.62 18.91
CA ILE A 3 -4.72 -2.89 17.63
C ILE A 3 -3.27 -2.44 17.70
N LEU A 4 -2.34 -3.38 17.45
CA LEU A 4 -0.95 -3.04 17.21
C LEU A 4 -0.76 -2.79 15.70
N THR A 5 -0.31 -1.61 15.31
CA THR A 5 0.07 -1.34 13.92
C THR A 5 1.58 -1.40 13.77
N ILE A 6 2.06 -2.10 12.74
CA ILE A 6 3.47 -2.16 12.37
C ILE A 6 3.57 -1.64 10.96
N GLU A 7 4.32 -0.54 10.77
CA GLU A 7 4.43 0.16 9.49
C GLU A 7 3.06 0.64 8.93
N GLY A 8 1.97 0.54 9.70
CA GLY A 8 0.60 0.81 9.26
C GLY A 8 0.11 2.25 9.42
N ARG A 9 0.99 3.26 9.41
CA ARG A 9 0.65 4.65 9.73
C ARG A 9 -0.57 5.19 8.97
N ARG A 10 -0.75 4.79 7.71
CA ARG A 10 -1.89 5.21 6.86
C ARG A 10 -3.26 4.79 7.41
N LEU A 11 -3.30 3.85 8.34
CA LEU A 11 -4.52 3.30 8.93
C LEU A 11 -4.79 3.84 10.34
N VAL A 12 -3.75 4.33 11.04
CA VAL A 12 -3.80 4.69 12.47
C VAL A 12 -4.91 5.70 12.78
N ARG A 13 -5.06 6.73 11.95
CA ARG A 13 -6.08 7.78 12.14
C ARG A 13 -7.48 7.19 12.11
N ASP A 14 -7.80 6.38 11.11
CA ASP A 14 -9.13 5.80 10.94
C ASP A 14 -9.41 4.66 11.93
N LEU A 15 -8.38 3.89 12.34
CA LEU A 15 -8.48 2.92 13.44
C LEU A 15 -8.92 3.60 14.74
N ARG A 16 -8.22 4.67 15.13
CA ARG A 16 -8.57 5.47 16.33
C ARG A 16 -9.95 6.10 16.21
N ALA A 17 -10.29 6.66 15.05
CA ALA A 17 -11.59 7.26 14.83
C ALA A 17 -12.74 6.23 14.76
N LEU A 18 -12.46 4.94 14.57
CA LEU A 18 -13.42 3.84 14.75
C LEU A 18 -13.42 3.26 16.18
N GLY A 19 -12.76 3.92 17.13
CA GLY A 19 -12.77 3.56 18.55
C GLY A 19 -11.80 2.44 18.93
N CYS A 20 -10.82 2.11 18.09
CA CYS A 20 -9.74 1.20 18.48
C CYS A 20 -8.75 1.92 19.39
N ASP A 21 -8.25 1.19 20.40
CA ASP A 21 -7.03 1.60 21.11
C ASP A 21 -5.84 1.13 20.27
N VAL A 22 -5.00 2.07 19.84
CA VAL A 22 -3.96 1.80 18.82
C VAL A 22 -2.59 2.12 19.38
N LEU A 23 -1.72 1.12 19.38
CA LEU A 23 -0.28 1.29 19.60
C LEU A 23 0.43 1.17 18.25
N ASP A 24 0.97 2.29 17.75
CA ASP A 24 1.68 2.35 16.48
C ASP A 24 3.19 2.23 16.64
N ILE A 25 3.75 1.22 15.99
CA ILE A 25 5.18 0.93 15.88
C ILE A 25 5.59 1.05 14.41
N SER A 26 5.53 2.26 13.87
CA SER A 26 5.91 2.57 12.47
C SER A 26 7.36 3.04 12.35
N GLY A 27 8.30 2.22 12.82
CA GLY A 27 9.74 2.36 12.54
C GLY A 27 10.37 3.69 13.00
N CYS A 28 11.05 4.38 12.08
CA CYS A 28 11.80 5.63 12.31
C CYS A 28 10.95 6.91 12.21
N ASP A 29 9.62 6.78 12.08
CA ASP A 29 8.71 7.90 12.00
C ASP A 29 8.48 8.51 13.39
N ARG A 30 8.80 9.81 13.54
CA ARG A 30 8.61 10.54 14.81
C ARG A 30 7.13 10.70 15.20
N ALA A 31 6.20 10.44 14.29
CA ALA A 31 4.77 10.48 14.58
C ALA A 31 4.20 9.14 15.11
N ALA A 32 5.01 8.06 15.13
CA ALA A 32 4.61 6.80 15.75
C ALA A 32 4.60 6.91 17.29
N ASP A 33 3.79 6.08 17.96
CA ASP A 33 3.74 6.03 19.42
C ASP A 33 5.00 5.38 20.03
N VAL A 34 5.70 4.59 19.21
CA VAL A 34 6.99 3.98 19.51
C VAL A 34 7.93 4.17 18.34
N LEU A 35 9.02 4.92 18.58
CA LEU A 35 10.14 5.03 17.65
C LEU A 35 11.07 3.82 17.83
N LEU A 36 11.37 3.11 16.75
CA LEU A 36 12.35 2.03 16.75
C LEU A 36 13.71 2.52 16.25
N GLU A 37 14.71 2.50 17.13
CA GLU A 37 16.10 2.79 16.75
C GLU A 37 16.86 1.54 16.28
N ARG A 38 16.31 0.35 16.57
CA ARG A 38 16.90 -0.96 16.27
C ARG A 38 15.80 -1.95 15.94
N PRO A 39 16.10 -3.01 15.17
CA PRO A 39 15.16 -4.08 14.94
C PRO A 39 14.64 -4.68 16.25
N LEU A 40 13.34 -4.95 16.28
CA LEU A 40 12.62 -5.48 17.43
C LEU A 40 12.28 -6.95 17.18
N TYR A 41 12.77 -7.83 18.04
CA TYR A 41 12.48 -9.26 17.99
C TYR A 41 11.39 -9.63 19.01
N TYR A 42 10.81 -10.82 18.89
CA TYR A 42 9.72 -11.31 19.72
C TYR A 42 9.84 -10.96 21.22
N LYS A 43 10.96 -11.29 21.88
CA LYS A 43 11.17 -10.97 23.31
C LYS A 43 11.14 -9.46 23.59
N GLY A 44 11.74 -8.67 22.71
CA GLY A 44 11.71 -7.20 22.80
C GLY A 44 10.31 -6.64 22.54
N LEU A 45 9.58 -7.19 21.57
CA LEU A 45 8.20 -6.81 21.29
C LEU A 45 7.30 -7.11 22.49
N ARG A 46 7.42 -8.31 23.09
CA ARG A 46 6.70 -8.68 24.31
C ARG A 46 7.01 -7.73 25.47
N ALA A 47 8.29 -7.46 25.72
CA ALA A 47 8.70 -6.53 26.78
C ALA A 47 8.16 -5.10 26.55
N LEU A 48 8.15 -4.63 25.30
CA LEU A 48 7.56 -3.35 24.94
C LEU A 48 6.06 -3.33 25.23
N LEU A 49 5.32 -4.34 24.76
CA LEU A 49 3.88 -4.48 24.99
C LEU A 49 3.56 -4.52 26.49
N ASP A 50 4.29 -5.32 27.26
CA ASP A 50 4.13 -5.42 28.72
C ASP A 50 4.43 -4.09 29.41
N SER A 51 5.48 -3.37 28.99
CA SER A 51 5.83 -2.04 29.54
C SER A 51 4.76 -0.96 29.30
N ARG A 52 3.95 -1.14 28.26
CA ARG A 52 2.83 -0.26 27.91
C ARG A 52 1.50 -0.75 28.49
N GLY A 53 1.48 -1.90 29.17
CA GLY A 53 0.25 -2.56 29.60
C GLY A 53 -0.67 -2.93 28.43
N PHE A 54 -0.12 -3.07 27.21
CA PHE A 54 -0.89 -3.21 25.99
C PHE A 54 -0.93 -4.68 25.54
N ARG A 55 -2.12 -5.25 25.41
CA ARG A 55 -2.33 -6.58 24.86
C ARG A 55 -3.13 -6.47 23.57
N PRO A 56 -2.54 -6.74 22.39
CA PRO A 56 -3.25 -6.61 21.13
C PRO A 56 -4.30 -7.72 20.97
N ASP A 57 -5.51 -7.33 20.55
CA ASP A 57 -6.52 -8.26 20.01
C ASP A 57 -6.13 -8.68 18.58
N ALA A 58 -5.48 -7.76 17.84
CA ALA A 58 -4.92 -8.01 16.53
C ALA A 58 -3.71 -7.14 16.24
N VAL A 59 -2.87 -7.61 15.31
CA VAL A 59 -1.75 -6.90 14.71
C VAL A 59 -2.05 -6.66 13.24
N ILE A 60 -1.79 -5.45 12.77
CA ILE A 60 -1.86 -5.09 11.35
C ILE A 60 -0.47 -4.64 10.91
N TRP A 61 0.17 -5.45 10.08
CA TRP A 61 1.33 -5.05 9.30
C TRP A 61 0.85 -4.54 7.94
N MET A 62 1.28 -3.35 7.53
CA MET A 62 0.98 -2.80 6.21
C MET A 62 2.23 -2.20 5.62
N ASP A 63 2.58 -2.63 4.41
CA ASP A 63 3.75 -2.13 3.72
C ASP A 63 3.69 -0.60 3.50
N GLN A 64 4.86 0.02 3.59
CA GLN A 64 5.10 1.44 3.25
C GLN A 64 6.37 1.61 2.39
N GLY A 65 6.89 0.52 1.81
CA GLY A 65 8.17 0.50 1.10
C GLY A 65 9.39 0.54 2.02
N ASN A 66 9.24 0.14 3.29
CA ASN A 66 10.33 0.04 4.25
C ASN A 66 10.82 -1.40 4.37
N LEU A 67 12.08 -1.57 4.77
CA LEU A 67 12.57 -2.90 5.14
C LEU A 67 11.97 -3.30 6.51
N PRO A 68 11.56 -4.56 6.70
CA PRO A 68 10.92 -4.99 7.94
C PRO A 68 11.90 -4.91 9.11
N VAL A 69 11.47 -4.27 10.20
CA VAL A 69 12.27 -4.12 11.43
C VAL A 69 11.64 -4.75 12.66
N VAL A 70 10.46 -5.37 12.54
CA VAL A 70 9.80 -6.09 13.62
C VAL A 70 9.65 -7.56 13.24
N PHE A 71 10.10 -8.45 14.13
CA PHE A 71 10.21 -9.87 13.87
C PHE A 71 9.60 -10.73 14.99
N GLY A 72 9.19 -11.95 14.64
CA GLY A 72 8.53 -12.89 15.53
C GLY A 72 7.01 -12.73 15.56
N LEU A 73 6.41 -12.22 14.48
CA LEU A 73 4.96 -12.05 14.36
C LEU A 73 4.24 -13.42 14.32
N GLU A 74 4.90 -14.42 13.75
CA GLU A 74 4.43 -15.81 13.66
C GLU A 74 4.23 -16.48 15.03
N ALA A 75 4.68 -15.84 16.11
CA ALA A 75 4.62 -16.32 17.47
C ALA A 75 3.59 -15.63 18.36
N LEU A 76 2.94 -14.59 17.85
CA LEU A 76 1.94 -13.87 18.60
C LEU A 76 0.69 -14.74 18.78
N ASP A 77 0.06 -14.61 19.93
CA ASP A 77 -1.15 -15.32 20.35
C ASP A 77 -2.45 -14.61 19.96
N CYS A 78 -2.35 -13.52 19.18
CA CYS A 78 -3.47 -12.76 18.62
C CYS A 78 -3.47 -12.85 17.08
N VAL A 79 -4.51 -12.30 16.44
CA VAL A 79 -4.61 -12.29 14.97
C VAL A 79 -3.55 -11.39 14.37
N VAL A 80 -2.88 -11.82 13.30
CA VAL A 80 -1.90 -11.03 12.56
C VAL A 80 -2.35 -10.90 11.10
N LEU A 81 -2.59 -9.68 10.65
CA LEU A 81 -2.96 -9.35 9.28
C LEU A 81 -1.79 -8.69 8.57
N GLY A 82 -1.56 -9.05 7.30
CA GLY A 82 -0.60 -8.37 6.44
C GLY A 82 -1.26 -7.71 5.25
N TYR A 83 -0.89 -6.47 4.94
CA TYR A 83 -1.31 -5.76 3.73
C TYR A 83 -0.08 -5.41 2.88
N THR A 84 0.10 -6.12 1.78
CA THR A 84 1.24 -5.97 0.88
C THR A 84 0.95 -4.98 -0.25
N ILE A 85 1.97 -4.22 -0.63
CA ILE A 85 1.97 -3.22 -1.70
C ILE A 85 3.24 -3.40 -2.52
N ASP A 86 3.25 -2.89 -3.76
CA ASP A 86 4.39 -2.94 -4.67
C ASP A 86 5.08 -4.32 -4.75
N ASP A 87 4.29 -5.39 -4.79
CA ASP A 87 4.78 -6.78 -4.74
C ASP A 87 5.72 -7.14 -5.91
N TYR A 88 5.65 -6.38 -7.01
CA TYR A 88 6.53 -6.51 -8.17
C TYR A 88 7.99 -6.15 -7.90
N CYS A 89 8.27 -5.30 -6.92
CA CYS A 89 9.63 -4.97 -6.48
C CYS A 89 9.91 -5.38 -5.04
N ASN A 90 8.97 -6.09 -4.40
CA ASN A 90 9.11 -6.62 -3.06
C ASN A 90 8.75 -8.13 -3.04
N PRO A 91 9.44 -8.97 -3.81
CA PRO A 91 9.13 -10.41 -3.87
C PRO A 91 9.27 -11.11 -2.52
N TRP A 92 10.00 -10.52 -1.57
CA TRP A 92 10.12 -10.99 -0.19
C TRP A 92 8.79 -11.00 0.57
N HIS A 93 7.77 -10.25 0.13
CA HIS A 93 6.43 -10.26 0.73
C HIS A 93 5.78 -11.65 0.70
N VAL A 94 5.99 -12.42 -0.37
CA VAL A 94 5.41 -13.76 -0.52
C VAL A 94 5.87 -14.69 0.61
N PRO A 95 7.17 -14.95 0.81
CA PRO A 95 7.62 -15.79 1.94
C PRO A 95 7.39 -15.12 3.31
N PHE A 96 7.45 -13.79 3.42
CA PHE A 96 7.20 -13.08 4.69
C PHE A 96 5.76 -13.28 5.18
N SER A 97 4.81 -13.36 4.26
CA SER A 97 3.39 -13.54 4.57
C SER A 97 3.08 -14.85 5.31
N ALA A 98 4.03 -15.79 5.43
CA ALA A 98 3.88 -16.98 6.26
C ALA A 98 3.66 -16.66 7.75
N CYS A 99 4.00 -15.45 8.21
CA CYS A 99 3.75 -15.01 9.58
C CYS A 99 2.35 -14.42 9.82
N PHE A 100 1.47 -14.40 8.81
CA PHE A 100 0.13 -13.81 8.90
C PHE A 100 -0.98 -14.86 8.94
N ASP A 101 -2.08 -14.50 9.60
CA ASP A 101 -3.33 -15.25 9.62
C ASP A 101 -4.21 -14.95 8.38
N ALA A 102 -3.99 -13.81 7.72
CA ALA A 102 -4.50 -13.49 6.37
C ALA A 102 -3.62 -12.41 5.69
N VAL A 103 -3.58 -12.42 4.36
CA VAL A 103 -2.86 -11.42 3.56
C VAL A 103 -3.78 -10.69 2.58
N PHE A 104 -3.69 -9.37 2.57
CA PHE A 104 -4.40 -8.46 1.68
C PHE A 104 -3.38 -7.93 0.66
N VAL A 105 -3.62 -8.18 -0.62
CA VAL A 105 -2.66 -7.94 -1.70
C VAL A 105 -3.15 -6.78 -2.56
N ALA A 106 -2.35 -5.73 -2.72
CA ALA A 106 -2.76 -4.55 -3.48
C ALA A 106 -2.90 -4.84 -4.99
N GLN A 107 -1.99 -5.62 -5.55
CA GLN A 107 -1.99 -6.01 -6.96
C GLN A 107 -2.85 -7.25 -7.17
N ARG A 108 -3.91 -7.12 -7.97
CA ARG A 108 -4.89 -8.18 -8.26
C ARG A 108 -4.23 -9.43 -8.82
N ASP A 109 -3.39 -9.25 -9.83
CA ASP A 109 -2.78 -10.36 -10.57
C ASP A 109 -1.71 -11.10 -9.74
N TYR A 110 -1.36 -10.56 -8.58
CA TYR A 110 -0.32 -11.10 -7.69
C TYR A 110 -0.91 -11.98 -6.59
N VAL A 111 -2.24 -11.94 -6.37
CA VAL A 111 -2.91 -12.80 -5.38
C VAL A 111 -2.53 -14.28 -5.51
N PRO A 112 -2.49 -14.89 -6.72
CA PRO A 112 -2.11 -16.30 -6.85
C PRO A 112 -0.72 -16.64 -6.31
N LEU A 113 0.22 -15.68 -6.30
CA LEU A 113 1.56 -15.89 -5.73
C LEU A 113 1.51 -16.14 -4.22
N PHE A 114 0.53 -15.56 -3.53
CA PHE A 114 0.33 -15.72 -2.09
C PHE A 114 -0.45 -16.98 -1.71
N GLU A 115 -1.09 -17.66 -2.68
CA GLU A 115 -1.86 -18.89 -2.47
C GLU A 115 -1.01 -20.16 -2.65
N ALA A 116 0.12 -20.04 -3.36
CA ALA A 116 0.87 -21.15 -3.94
C ALA A 116 1.54 -22.13 -2.95
N GLU A 117 1.45 -21.94 -1.63
CA GLU A 117 2.25 -22.69 -0.65
C GLU A 117 1.48 -23.56 0.36
N ASN A 118 0.17 -23.81 0.24
CA ASN A 118 -0.60 -24.53 1.28
C ASN A 118 -0.37 -23.93 2.69
N LEU A 119 -0.20 -22.60 2.77
CA LEU A 119 -0.20 -21.90 4.05
C LEU A 119 -1.66 -21.82 4.52
N PRO A 120 -1.95 -22.04 5.81
CA PRO A 120 -3.31 -22.04 6.36
C PRO A 120 -3.84 -20.61 6.55
N ARG A 121 -3.63 -19.74 5.56
CA ARG A 121 -4.06 -18.33 5.56
C ARG A 121 -4.64 -17.95 4.19
N PRO A 122 -5.79 -17.27 4.14
CA PRO A 122 -6.33 -16.75 2.89
C PRO A 122 -5.48 -15.59 2.37
N ALA A 123 -5.44 -15.45 1.04
CA ALA A 123 -4.97 -14.28 0.34
C ALA A 123 -6.16 -13.60 -0.36
N ARG A 124 -6.22 -12.28 -0.36
CA ARG A 124 -7.33 -11.53 -0.96
C ARG A 124 -6.84 -10.28 -1.66
N TRP A 125 -7.31 -10.05 -2.89
CA TRP A 125 -7.11 -8.77 -3.55
C TRP A 125 -7.80 -7.64 -2.77
N THR A 126 -7.02 -6.63 -2.40
CA THR A 126 -7.49 -5.43 -1.69
C THR A 126 -6.76 -4.22 -2.25
N PRO A 127 -7.37 -3.49 -3.19
CA PRO A 127 -6.71 -2.42 -3.93
C PRO A 127 -6.32 -1.27 -3.00
N LEU A 128 -5.39 -0.43 -3.45
CA LEU A 128 -5.00 0.79 -2.73
C LEU A 128 -6.18 1.76 -2.54
N PHE A 129 -5.95 2.88 -1.88
CA PHE A 129 -7.01 3.72 -1.35
C PHE A 129 -6.56 5.17 -1.17
N CYS A 130 -7.51 6.10 -1.11
CA CYS A 130 -7.24 7.47 -0.70
C CYS A 130 -7.41 7.64 0.82
N ASP A 131 -6.79 8.66 1.40
CA ASP A 131 -7.02 9.04 2.78
C ASP A 131 -8.44 9.60 2.96
N HIS A 132 -9.21 9.00 3.89
CA HIS A 132 -10.61 9.34 4.12
C HIS A 132 -10.82 10.81 4.53
N GLU A 133 -9.89 11.44 5.23
CA GLU A 133 -10.10 12.80 5.74
C GLU A 133 -9.27 13.86 5.00
N ARG A 134 -8.18 13.46 4.34
CA ARG A 134 -7.28 14.40 3.65
C ARG A 134 -7.52 14.47 2.15
N ASP A 135 -7.91 13.38 1.51
CA ASP A 135 -8.10 13.30 0.07
C ASP A 135 -9.58 13.53 -0.24
N VAL A 136 -10.00 14.77 -0.03
CA VAL A 136 -11.37 15.23 -0.16
C VAL A 136 -11.44 16.37 -1.15
N ASP A 137 -12.57 16.50 -1.84
CA ASP A 137 -12.83 17.65 -2.69
C ASP A 137 -13.06 18.90 -1.83
N ALA A 138 -12.06 19.79 -1.80
CA ALA A 138 -12.14 21.05 -1.07
C ALA A 138 -13.01 22.13 -1.76
N GLY A 139 -13.63 21.83 -2.90
CA GLY A 139 -14.45 22.78 -3.65
C GLY A 139 -13.65 23.94 -4.26
N ALA A 140 -12.34 23.76 -4.45
CA ALA A 140 -11.47 24.77 -5.04
C ALA A 140 -11.76 24.97 -6.53
N THR A 141 -11.47 26.16 -7.05
CA THR A 141 -11.53 26.42 -8.49
C THR A 141 -10.57 25.50 -9.23
N ARG A 142 -11.08 24.71 -10.19
CA ARG A 142 -10.28 23.80 -11.01
C ARG A 142 -9.65 24.50 -12.21
N ASP A 143 -8.63 25.31 -11.94
CA ASP A 143 -7.92 26.16 -12.92
C ASP A 143 -6.70 25.48 -13.57
N ILE A 144 -6.29 24.30 -13.12
CA ILE A 144 -5.22 23.50 -13.74
C ILE A 144 -5.86 22.49 -14.71
N PRO A 145 -5.65 22.62 -16.04
CA PRO A 145 -6.29 21.71 -17.01
C PRO A 145 -5.83 20.25 -16.84
N VAL A 146 -4.51 20.03 -16.82
CA VAL A 146 -3.90 18.71 -16.59
C VAL A 146 -2.74 18.87 -15.63
N SER A 147 -2.67 18.01 -14.62
CA SER A 147 -1.52 17.92 -13.74
C SER A 147 -0.91 16.52 -13.70
N PHE A 148 0.37 16.46 -13.35
CA PHE A 148 1.06 15.25 -12.92
C PHE A 148 1.77 15.57 -11.61
N VAL A 149 1.55 14.75 -10.58
CA VAL A 149 2.28 14.88 -9.33
C VAL A 149 2.91 13.55 -8.95
N GLY A 150 4.24 13.53 -8.87
CA GLY A 150 5.02 12.33 -8.56
C GLY A 150 6.50 12.53 -8.89
N THR A 151 7.36 11.61 -8.44
CA THR A 151 8.79 11.64 -8.77
C THR A 151 8.98 11.61 -10.27
N LEU A 152 9.70 12.59 -10.83
CA LEU A 152 9.82 12.76 -12.28
C LEU A 152 10.75 11.72 -12.93
N GLN A 153 11.85 11.38 -12.26
CA GLN A 153 12.86 10.43 -12.74
C GLN A 153 13.10 9.33 -11.70
N PRO A 154 12.09 8.50 -11.39
CA PRO A 154 12.25 7.41 -10.46
C PRO A 154 13.07 6.29 -11.11
N LYS A 155 13.90 5.58 -10.32
CA LYS A 155 14.76 4.49 -10.84
C LYS A 155 13.95 3.35 -11.47
N ASN A 156 12.75 3.09 -10.96
CA ASN A 156 11.89 1.98 -11.39
C ASN A 156 10.94 2.34 -12.54
N ILE A 157 10.93 3.60 -13.03
CA ILE A 157 10.05 4.05 -14.13
C ILE A 157 10.85 5.00 -15.04
N PRO A 158 11.86 4.49 -15.75
CA PRO A 158 12.80 5.32 -16.51
C PRO A 158 12.11 6.15 -17.60
N ASP A 159 11.01 5.65 -18.16
CA ASP A 159 10.30 6.27 -19.28
C ASP A 159 9.38 7.44 -18.88
N ARG A 160 9.18 7.67 -17.58
CA ARG A 160 8.29 8.73 -17.09
C ARG A 160 8.72 10.12 -17.55
N PHE A 161 9.98 10.49 -17.35
CA PHE A 161 10.43 11.83 -17.71
C PHE A 161 10.35 12.08 -19.23
N PRO A 162 10.84 11.17 -20.10
CA PRO A 162 10.60 11.27 -21.54
C PRO A 162 9.12 11.40 -21.92
N PHE A 163 8.23 10.60 -21.30
CA PHE A 163 6.80 10.64 -21.55
C PHE A 163 6.19 12.02 -21.19
N LEU A 164 6.49 12.53 -20.00
CA LEU A 164 5.93 13.82 -19.54
C LEU A 164 6.44 15.01 -20.38
N GLU A 165 7.70 14.98 -20.80
CA GLU A 165 8.25 16.01 -21.70
C GLU A 165 7.64 15.93 -23.11
N ALA A 166 7.39 14.72 -23.61
CA ALA A 166 6.69 14.53 -24.87
C ALA A 166 5.21 14.96 -24.77
N PHE A 167 4.55 14.73 -23.64
CA PHE A 167 3.18 15.17 -23.37
C PHE A 167 3.09 16.70 -23.35
N LYS A 168 4.00 17.39 -22.63
CA LYS A 168 4.05 18.86 -22.54
C LYS A 168 4.12 19.55 -23.90
N LYS A 169 4.77 18.92 -24.88
CA LYS A 169 4.86 19.44 -26.27
C LYS A 169 3.52 19.40 -27.01
N ARG A 170 2.56 18.59 -26.54
CA ARG A 170 1.25 18.35 -27.18
C ARG A 170 0.08 18.95 -26.39
N HIS A 171 0.26 19.16 -25.10
CA HIS A 171 -0.75 19.73 -24.22
C HIS A 171 -0.11 20.35 -22.97
N PRO A 172 -0.61 21.50 -22.47
CA PRO A 172 -0.16 22.05 -21.20
C PRO A 172 -0.27 21.03 -20.06
N LEU A 173 0.82 20.87 -19.29
CA LEU A 173 0.90 19.97 -18.16
C LEU A 173 1.59 20.64 -16.98
N TYR A 174 0.88 20.73 -15.86
CA TYR A 174 1.45 21.18 -14.60
C TYR A 174 2.12 20.03 -13.86
N THR A 175 3.43 20.10 -13.64
CA THR A 175 4.19 19.04 -12.95
C THR A 175 4.64 19.47 -11.56
N ARG A 176 4.46 18.61 -10.55
CA ARG A 176 4.94 18.85 -9.17
C ARG A 176 5.52 17.58 -8.54
N GLN A 177 6.46 17.75 -7.62
CA GLN A 177 6.93 16.70 -6.71
C GLN A 177 6.52 17.07 -5.28
N GLY A 178 6.23 16.08 -4.44
CA GLY A 178 5.80 16.29 -3.04
C GLY A 178 4.29 16.31 -2.86
N ASP A 179 3.78 17.24 -2.04
CA ASP A 179 2.36 17.30 -1.67
C ASP A 179 1.47 17.54 -2.90
N TYR A 180 0.58 16.58 -3.14
CA TYR A 180 -0.29 16.54 -4.31
C TYR A 180 -1.63 17.21 -4.09
N ARG A 181 -2.13 17.24 -2.86
CA ARG A 181 -3.51 17.67 -2.55
C ARG A 181 -3.80 19.09 -3.03
N PRO A 182 -2.91 20.09 -2.79
CA PRO A 182 -3.14 21.45 -3.29
C PRO A 182 -3.26 21.54 -4.82
N ILE A 183 -2.61 20.61 -5.54
CA ILE A 183 -2.64 20.56 -7.00
C ILE A 183 -3.88 19.80 -7.47
N PHE A 184 -4.20 18.66 -6.86
CA PHE A 184 -5.35 17.84 -7.23
C PHE A 184 -6.68 18.56 -6.99
N HIS A 185 -6.81 19.34 -5.91
CA HIS A 185 -7.99 20.19 -5.67
C HIS A 185 -8.24 21.21 -6.80
N ARG A 186 -7.18 21.65 -7.49
CA ARG A 186 -7.21 22.61 -8.60
C ARG A 186 -7.20 21.95 -9.97
N SER A 187 -7.01 20.64 -10.05
CA SER A 187 -6.86 19.92 -11.33
C SER A 187 -8.22 19.54 -11.91
N ARG A 188 -8.39 19.69 -13.22
CA ARG A 188 -9.52 19.09 -13.94
C ARG A 188 -9.22 17.63 -14.25
N ILE A 189 -8.04 17.37 -14.80
CA ILE A 189 -7.51 16.02 -15.08
C ILE A 189 -6.19 15.83 -14.33
N VAL A 190 -6.04 14.71 -13.64
CA VAL A 190 -4.76 14.20 -13.15
C VAL A 190 -4.30 13.09 -14.08
N LEU A 191 -3.14 13.31 -14.71
CA LEU A 191 -2.44 12.31 -15.49
C LEU A 191 -1.68 11.36 -14.54
N ASN A 192 -1.89 10.06 -14.70
CA ASN A 192 -1.24 9.02 -13.92
C ASN A 192 -0.44 8.07 -14.80
N GLN A 193 0.74 7.66 -14.31
CA GLN A 193 1.54 6.58 -14.89
C GLN A 193 1.92 5.57 -13.82
N SER A 194 1.82 4.30 -14.19
CA SER A 194 2.20 3.14 -13.39
C SER A 194 3.67 2.78 -13.59
N ALA A 195 4.23 1.95 -12.71
CA ALA A 195 5.55 1.36 -12.93
C ALA A 195 5.48 0.20 -13.92
N ILE A 196 4.64 -0.79 -13.62
CA ILE A 196 4.51 -2.07 -14.33
C ILE A 196 3.09 -2.33 -14.83
N GLY A 197 2.22 -1.32 -14.82
CA GLY A 197 0.79 -1.51 -15.09
C GLY A 197 0.03 -1.87 -13.83
N GLU A 198 0.43 -1.40 -12.66
CA GLU A 198 -0.31 -1.58 -11.41
C GLU A 198 -1.32 -0.45 -11.15
N LEU A 199 -2.37 -0.75 -10.40
CA LEU A 199 -3.30 0.27 -9.90
C LEU A 199 -2.72 0.97 -8.66
N ASN A 200 -2.08 2.11 -8.87
CA ASN A 200 -1.36 2.83 -7.82
C ASN A 200 -2.23 3.82 -7.01
N TYR A 201 -1.67 4.37 -5.93
CA TYR A 201 -2.34 5.35 -5.06
C TYR A 201 -2.90 6.57 -5.80
N ARG A 202 -2.25 7.03 -6.89
CA ARG A 202 -2.59 8.29 -7.56
C ARG A 202 -3.95 8.27 -8.23
N VAL A 203 -4.43 7.09 -8.62
CA VAL A 203 -5.79 6.93 -9.14
C VAL A 203 -6.80 7.28 -8.05
N PHE A 204 -6.68 6.65 -6.88
CA PHE A 204 -7.58 6.88 -5.75
C PHE A 204 -7.44 8.29 -5.18
N GLU A 205 -6.22 8.79 -5.02
CA GLU A 205 -5.94 10.14 -4.49
C GLU A 205 -6.51 11.23 -5.41
N ALA A 206 -6.38 11.09 -6.73
CA ALA A 206 -6.93 12.05 -7.70
C ALA A 206 -8.45 12.10 -7.65
N LEU A 207 -9.09 10.92 -7.71
CA LEU A 207 -10.54 10.79 -7.68
C LEU A 207 -11.10 11.24 -6.32
N GLY A 208 -10.48 10.86 -5.19
CA GLY A 208 -10.88 11.30 -3.85
C GLY A 208 -10.84 12.83 -3.68
N CYS A 209 -9.83 13.48 -4.26
CA CYS A 209 -9.73 14.95 -4.34
C CYS A 209 -10.72 15.59 -5.36
N GLY A 210 -11.55 14.79 -6.04
CA GLY A 210 -12.56 15.22 -6.99
C GLY A 210 -12.06 15.58 -8.39
N ALA A 211 -10.80 15.28 -8.72
CA ALA A 211 -10.30 15.45 -10.09
C ALA A 211 -10.64 14.21 -10.93
N ALA A 212 -10.81 14.38 -12.24
CA ALA A 212 -10.85 13.22 -13.12
C ALA A 212 -9.45 12.59 -13.21
N CYS A 213 -9.37 11.27 -13.27
CA CYS A 213 -8.09 10.57 -13.46
C CYS A 213 -7.99 10.06 -14.90
N LEU A 214 -6.87 10.38 -15.57
CA LEU A 214 -6.47 9.81 -16.85
C LEU A 214 -5.24 8.93 -16.60
N THR A 215 -5.41 7.61 -16.64
CA THR A 215 -4.38 6.63 -16.30
C THR A 215 -4.07 5.70 -17.47
N GLU A 216 -2.92 5.05 -17.40
CA GLU A 216 -2.56 3.96 -18.32
C GLU A 216 -3.54 2.79 -18.20
N GLN A 217 -3.84 2.12 -19.31
CA GLN A 217 -4.60 0.88 -19.35
C GLN A 217 -3.86 -0.20 -18.56
N THR A 218 -4.61 -0.95 -17.75
CA THR A 218 -4.09 -2.11 -17.05
C THR A 218 -5.18 -3.15 -16.79
N ASP A 219 -4.80 -4.42 -16.87
CA ASP A 219 -5.64 -5.57 -16.50
C ASP A 219 -5.56 -5.87 -14.98
N ASN A 220 -4.73 -5.13 -14.24
CA ASN A 220 -4.47 -5.31 -12.81
C ASN A 220 -5.50 -4.59 -11.95
N GLY A 221 -6.79 -4.91 -12.15
CA GLY A 221 -7.89 -4.49 -11.28
C GLY A 221 -8.54 -3.14 -11.64
N LEU A 222 -8.15 -2.49 -12.74
CA LEU A 222 -8.76 -1.21 -13.12
C LEU A 222 -10.24 -1.38 -13.48
N ASP A 223 -10.53 -2.29 -14.41
CA ASP A 223 -11.90 -2.54 -14.90
C ASP A 223 -12.75 -3.34 -13.91
N ASP A 224 -12.14 -3.95 -12.90
CA ASP A 224 -12.84 -4.58 -11.77
C ASP A 224 -13.43 -3.53 -10.79
N ILE A 225 -12.92 -2.29 -10.79
CA ILE A 225 -13.36 -1.21 -9.89
C ILE A 225 -14.08 -0.10 -10.65
N PHE A 226 -13.52 0.33 -11.78
CA PHE A 226 -13.95 1.52 -12.49
C PHE A 226 -14.60 1.19 -13.83
N THR A 227 -15.57 1.99 -14.22
CA THR A 227 -16.22 1.92 -15.53
C THR A 227 -15.73 3.10 -16.38
N ALA A 228 -14.98 2.79 -17.43
CA ALA A 228 -14.40 3.79 -18.33
C ALA A 228 -15.47 4.68 -18.96
N GLY A 229 -15.30 6.00 -18.86
CA GLY A 229 -16.27 6.99 -19.33
C GLY A 229 -17.39 7.30 -18.33
N GLU A 230 -17.45 6.60 -17.20
CA GLU A 230 -18.47 6.81 -16.16
C GLU A 230 -17.84 7.20 -14.81
N THR A 231 -16.95 6.37 -14.26
CA THR A 231 -16.28 6.62 -12.96
C THR A 231 -14.78 6.89 -13.09
N ILE A 232 -14.22 6.73 -14.29
CA ILE A 232 -12.85 7.12 -14.64
C ILE A 232 -12.81 7.55 -16.11
N LEU A 233 -11.82 8.37 -16.51
CA LEU A 233 -11.62 8.62 -17.94
C LEU A 233 -11.16 7.33 -18.63
N PRO A 234 -11.58 7.09 -19.88
CA PRO A 234 -11.06 5.97 -20.65
C PRO A 234 -9.52 5.97 -20.64
N PRO A 235 -8.89 4.87 -20.19
CA PRO A 235 -7.45 4.79 -20.06
C PRO A 235 -6.76 4.84 -21.43
N TYR A 236 -5.48 5.22 -21.43
CA TYR A 236 -4.66 5.27 -22.64
C TYR A 236 -3.66 4.11 -22.67
N PRO A 237 -3.21 3.64 -23.85
CA PRO A 237 -2.20 2.59 -23.93
C PRO A 237 -0.89 3.00 -23.24
N LYS A 238 -0.27 2.08 -22.49
CA LYS A 238 0.96 2.37 -21.76
C LYS A 238 2.05 2.94 -22.68
N GLY A 239 2.63 4.08 -22.29
CA GLY A 239 3.65 4.79 -23.07
C GLY A 239 3.15 5.59 -24.27
N ASP A 240 1.85 5.54 -24.61
CA ASP A 240 1.29 6.29 -25.75
C ASP A 240 0.96 7.73 -25.36
N VAL A 241 1.92 8.62 -25.62
CA VAL A 241 1.82 10.06 -25.34
C VAL A 241 0.73 10.72 -26.20
N GLU A 242 0.57 10.30 -27.45
CA GLU A 242 -0.41 10.91 -28.37
C GLU A 242 -1.82 10.61 -27.92
N ALA A 243 -2.09 9.34 -27.58
CA ALA A 243 -3.37 8.92 -27.03
C ALA A 243 -3.70 9.66 -25.73
N ALA A 244 -2.74 9.76 -24.81
CA ALA A 244 -2.93 10.49 -23.55
C ALA A 244 -3.25 11.99 -23.79
N ALA A 245 -2.49 12.65 -24.66
CA ALA A 245 -2.71 14.07 -24.96
C ALA A 245 -4.03 14.31 -25.73
N ALA A 246 -4.39 13.40 -26.64
CA ALA A 246 -5.67 13.44 -27.35
C ALA A 246 -6.86 13.26 -26.41
N ALA A 247 -6.79 12.30 -25.49
CA ALA A 247 -7.81 12.08 -24.47
C ALA A 247 -7.97 13.31 -23.57
N ALA A 248 -6.87 13.91 -23.12
CA ALA A 248 -6.91 15.12 -22.31
C ALA A 248 -7.62 16.28 -23.03
N ARG A 249 -7.27 16.56 -24.30
CA ARG A 249 -7.96 17.59 -25.11
C ARG A 249 -9.44 17.29 -25.27
N PHE A 250 -9.77 16.06 -25.67
CA PHE A 250 -11.14 15.63 -25.92
C PHE A 250 -12.05 15.86 -24.71
N TRP A 251 -11.59 15.52 -23.50
CA TRP A 251 -12.39 15.67 -22.28
C TRP A 251 -12.40 17.10 -21.75
N LEU A 252 -11.33 17.87 -21.94
CA LEU A 252 -11.30 19.29 -21.55
C LEU A 252 -12.27 20.15 -22.37
N ASP A 253 -12.53 19.77 -23.62
CA ASP A 253 -13.56 20.40 -24.48
C ASP A 253 -15.00 20.02 -24.08
N ARG A 254 -15.16 19.12 -23.09
CA ARG A 254 -16.46 18.63 -22.58
C ARG A 254 -16.54 18.83 -21.06
N PRO A 255 -16.50 20.09 -20.57
CA PRO A 255 -16.34 20.38 -19.15
C PRO A 255 -17.46 19.79 -18.27
N GLU A 256 -18.70 19.74 -18.76
CA GLU A 256 -19.82 19.15 -18.02
C GLU A 256 -19.70 17.64 -17.88
N ALA A 257 -19.39 16.93 -18.97
CA ALA A 257 -19.19 15.48 -18.95
C ALA A 257 -17.95 15.09 -18.13
N LEU A 258 -16.85 15.85 -18.26
CA LEU A 258 -15.65 15.67 -17.44
C LEU A 258 -15.95 15.83 -15.94
N ALA A 259 -16.72 16.86 -15.57
CA ALA A 259 -17.11 17.08 -14.19
C ALA A 259 -18.08 16.01 -13.67
N ALA A 260 -18.93 15.44 -14.54
CA ALA A 260 -19.78 14.31 -14.18
C ALA A 260 -18.96 13.06 -13.87
N ILE A 261 -18.00 12.70 -14.72
CA ILE A 261 -17.10 11.55 -14.50
C ILE A 261 -16.27 11.73 -13.23
N ALA A 262 -15.69 12.94 -13.04
CA ALA A 262 -14.92 13.24 -11.84
C ALA A 262 -15.73 13.08 -10.55
N ARG A 263 -17.00 13.54 -10.54
CA ARG A 263 -17.90 13.35 -9.40
C ARG A 263 -18.23 11.87 -9.17
N ALA A 264 -18.60 11.13 -10.22
CA ALA A 264 -18.95 9.73 -10.09
C ALA A 264 -17.76 8.88 -9.60
N GLY A 265 -16.56 9.12 -10.13
CA GLY A 265 -15.33 8.48 -9.67
C GLY A 265 -14.97 8.82 -8.23
N ARG A 266 -15.12 10.10 -7.84
CA ARG A 266 -14.97 10.53 -6.45
C ARG A 266 -15.95 9.79 -5.56
N ASP A 267 -17.23 9.80 -5.88
CA ASP A 267 -18.28 9.23 -5.03
C ASP A 267 -18.07 7.72 -4.84
N LEU A 268 -17.67 6.99 -5.89
CA LEU A 268 -17.25 5.58 -5.81
C LEU A 268 -16.06 5.39 -4.85
N VAL A 269 -14.95 6.14 -5.05
CA VAL A 269 -13.75 6.02 -4.21
C VAL A 269 -14.07 6.36 -2.75
N ARG A 270 -14.90 7.38 -2.51
CA ARG A 270 -15.31 7.81 -1.18
C ARG A 270 -16.17 6.77 -0.46
N ALA A 271 -16.99 6.03 -1.19
CA ALA A 271 -17.79 4.95 -0.63
C ALA A 271 -16.96 3.70 -0.31
N GLU A 272 -16.05 3.30 -1.22
CA GLU A 272 -15.51 1.94 -1.21
C GLU A 272 -13.98 1.84 -1.08
N HIS A 273 -13.25 2.92 -1.38
CA HIS A 273 -11.80 2.88 -1.54
C HIS A 273 -11.07 3.98 -0.75
N THR A 274 -11.49 4.16 0.50
CA THR A 274 -10.80 5.01 1.47
C THR A 274 -10.02 4.20 2.50
N SER A 275 -9.08 4.84 3.18
CA SER A 275 -8.40 4.30 4.36
C SER A 275 -9.39 3.81 5.42
N ARG A 276 -10.52 4.53 5.62
CA ARG A 276 -11.63 4.10 6.48
C ARG A 276 -12.23 2.76 6.02
N SER A 277 -12.51 2.62 4.72
CA SER A 277 -13.05 1.39 4.14
C SER A 277 -12.09 0.21 4.34
N ARG A 278 -10.78 0.44 4.20
CA ARG A 278 -9.75 -0.59 4.46
C ARG A 278 -9.67 -0.96 5.94
N VAL A 279 -9.70 0.01 6.83
CA VAL A 279 -9.72 -0.27 8.27
C VAL A 279 -10.94 -1.09 8.67
N SER A 280 -12.14 -0.72 8.21
CA SER A 280 -13.35 -1.51 8.49
C SER A 280 -13.21 -2.96 8.03
N LEU A 281 -12.74 -3.18 6.79
CA LEU A 281 -12.46 -4.52 6.27
C LEU A 281 -11.47 -5.29 7.15
N LEU A 282 -10.34 -4.68 7.51
CA LEU A 282 -9.31 -5.32 8.33
C LEU A 282 -9.83 -5.68 9.73
N LEU A 283 -10.65 -4.81 10.34
CA LEU A 283 -11.25 -5.08 11.65
C LEU A 283 -12.27 -6.22 11.59
N GLU A 284 -13.09 -6.28 10.55
CA GLU A 284 -14.03 -7.39 10.31
C GLU A 284 -13.28 -8.72 10.19
N TRP A 285 -12.22 -8.73 9.39
CA TRP A 285 -11.36 -9.91 9.24
C TRP A 285 -10.64 -10.30 10.53
N ALA A 286 -10.14 -9.33 11.30
CA ALA A 286 -9.54 -9.59 12.60
C ALA A 286 -10.52 -10.30 13.54
N GLN A 287 -11.78 -9.84 13.60
CA GLN A 287 -12.82 -10.47 14.42
C GLN A 287 -13.20 -11.86 13.93
N LEU A 288 -13.33 -12.04 12.60
CA LEU A 288 -13.62 -13.34 11.99
C LEU A 288 -12.54 -14.37 12.34
N LEU A 289 -11.27 -14.04 12.06
CA LEU A 289 -10.14 -14.94 12.28
C LEU A 289 -9.91 -15.24 13.75
N ALA A 290 -10.21 -14.30 14.65
CA ALA A 290 -10.19 -14.56 16.09
C ALA A 290 -11.24 -15.62 16.49
N ARG A 291 -12.47 -15.53 15.97
CA ARG A 291 -13.54 -16.53 16.22
C ARG A 291 -13.19 -17.90 15.65
N GLU A 292 -12.48 -17.94 14.52
CA GLU A 292 -12.00 -19.18 13.90
C GLU A 292 -10.74 -19.77 14.54
N ASN A 293 -10.20 -19.11 15.58
CA ASN A 293 -8.94 -19.50 16.22
C ASN A 293 -7.76 -19.60 15.23
N ALA A 294 -7.71 -18.69 14.26
CA ALA A 294 -6.62 -18.61 13.29
C ALA A 294 -5.22 -18.53 13.94
N PRO A 295 -5.00 -17.76 15.03
CA PRO A 295 -3.70 -17.72 15.70
C PRO A 295 -3.20 -19.10 16.12
N ALA A 296 -4.08 -20.00 16.57
CA ALA A 296 -3.68 -21.36 16.92
C ALA A 296 -3.20 -22.16 15.70
N ARG A 297 -3.83 -21.97 14.53
CA ARG A 297 -3.40 -22.61 13.27
C ARG A 297 -1.99 -22.14 12.87
N ARG A 298 -1.74 -20.83 12.94
CA ARG A 298 -0.40 -20.25 12.68
C ARG A 298 0.62 -20.72 13.71
N LEU A 299 0.29 -20.71 15.00
CA LEU A 299 1.19 -21.18 16.07
C LEU A 299 1.56 -22.66 15.94
N ALA A 300 0.65 -23.49 15.41
CA ALA A 300 0.91 -24.90 15.12
C ALA A 300 1.95 -25.09 14.00
N ILE A 301 2.05 -24.15 13.05
CA ILE A 301 3.02 -24.18 11.95
C ILE A 301 4.18 -23.19 12.13
N ARG A 302 4.35 -22.59 13.31
CA ARG A 302 5.29 -21.47 13.53
C ARG A 302 6.73 -21.73 13.08
N GLN A 303 7.22 -22.98 13.18
CA GLN A 303 8.56 -23.33 12.69
C GLN A 303 8.64 -23.23 11.16
N ARG A 304 7.59 -23.63 10.45
CA ARG A 304 7.47 -23.45 8.99
C ARG A 304 7.31 -21.97 8.64
N ALA A 305 6.51 -21.22 9.41
CA ALA A 305 6.40 -19.76 9.23
C ALA A 305 7.75 -19.05 9.39
N ALA A 306 8.56 -19.47 10.38
CA ALA A 306 9.91 -18.93 10.58
C ALA A 306 10.85 -19.22 9.40
N VAL A 307 10.66 -20.33 8.67
CA VAL A 307 11.38 -20.57 7.40
C VAL A 307 10.96 -19.55 6.35
N GLY A 308 9.66 -19.24 6.23
CA GLY A 308 9.16 -18.18 5.35
C GLY A 308 9.78 -16.81 5.68
N VAL A 309 9.82 -16.44 6.97
CA VAL A 309 10.48 -15.20 7.41
C VAL A 309 11.97 -15.21 7.06
N ALA A 310 12.69 -16.31 7.31
CA ALA A 310 14.11 -16.43 6.95
C ALA A 310 14.34 -16.29 5.44
N THR A 311 13.49 -16.91 4.61
CA THR A 311 13.52 -16.79 3.15
C THR A 311 13.29 -15.35 2.73
N ALA A 312 12.31 -14.65 3.32
CA ALA A 312 12.09 -13.23 3.03
C ALA A 312 13.35 -12.37 3.32
N MET A 313 14.05 -12.65 4.42
CA MET A 313 15.30 -11.95 4.73
C MET A 313 16.41 -12.25 3.71
N ALA A 314 16.44 -13.46 3.15
CA ALA A 314 17.39 -13.82 2.10
C ALA A 314 17.13 -13.04 0.81
N PHE A 315 15.86 -12.87 0.42
CA PHE A 315 15.47 -12.03 -0.72
C PHE A 315 15.93 -10.57 -0.52
N ILE A 316 15.62 -10.00 0.64
CA ILE A 316 16.04 -8.63 0.98
C ILE A 316 17.58 -8.49 0.92
N ALA A 317 18.31 -9.41 1.57
CA ALA A 317 19.77 -9.38 1.56
C ALA A 317 20.35 -9.43 0.13
N ALA A 318 19.80 -10.27 -0.74
CA ALA A 318 20.23 -10.41 -2.12
C ALA A 318 19.99 -9.13 -2.96
N GLU A 319 18.94 -8.37 -2.65
CA GLU A 319 18.55 -7.16 -3.40
C GLU A 319 19.23 -5.88 -2.91
N LEU A 320 19.76 -5.86 -1.69
CA LEU A 320 20.43 -4.70 -1.10
C LEU A 320 21.84 -4.46 -1.66
N LEU A 321 21.97 -4.24 -2.97
CA LEU A 321 23.26 -4.16 -3.67
C LEU A 321 24.08 -2.88 -3.41
N ASP A 322 23.44 -1.80 -2.93
CA ASP A 322 24.12 -0.54 -2.62
C ASP A 322 25.17 -0.72 -1.50
N PRO A 323 26.45 -0.38 -1.72
CA PRO A 323 27.49 -0.43 -0.68
C PRO A 323 27.15 0.38 0.58
N ALA A 324 26.37 1.45 0.47
CA ALA A 324 25.92 2.24 1.61
C ALA A 324 24.99 1.44 2.55
N LEU A 325 24.37 0.37 2.05
CA LEU A 325 23.47 -0.51 2.78
C LEU A 325 24.14 -1.81 3.24
N ALA A 326 25.47 -1.93 3.15
CA ALA A 326 26.20 -3.15 3.51
C ALA A 326 25.91 -3.64 4.94
N ARG A 327 25.76 -2.72 5.91
CA ARG A 327 25.40 -3.09 7.29
C ARG A 327 23.99 -3.68 7.39
N SER A 328 23.04 -3.10 6.66
CA SER A 328 21.67 -3.63 6.57
C SER A 328 21.69 -5.00 5.89
N ARG A 329 22.39 -5.13 4.76
CA ARG A 329 22.58 -6.42 4.06
C ARG A 329 23.08 -7.51 5.01
N GLN A 330 24.18 -7.26 5.72
CA GLN A 330 24.72 -8.22 6.68
C GLN A 330 23.73 -8.59 7.78
N THR A 331 22.90 -7.64 8.22
CA THR A 331 21.87 -7.90 9.23
C THR A 331 20.83 -8.89 8.68
N TYR A 332 20.33 -8.68 7.46
CA TYR A 332 19.38 -9.58 6.83
C TYR A 332 19.98 -10.94 6.44
N GLU A 333 21.27 -11.00 6.05
CA GLU A 333 21.99 -12.26 5.83
C GLU A 333 22.06 -13.09 7.13
N ASN A 334 22.41 -12.44 8.24
CA ASN A 334 22.47 -13.11 9.55
C ASN A 334 21.09 -13.62 9.97
N LEU A 335 20.03 -12.85 9.69
CA LEU A 335 18.66 -13.30 9.93
C LEU A 335 18.32 -14.48 9.02
N ALA A 336 18.56 -14.40 7.71
CA ALA A 336 18.29 -15.49 6.78
C ALA A 336 18.94 -16.82 7.22
N GLN A 337 20.17 -16.78 7.72
CA GLN A 337 20.90 -17.96 8.18
C GLN A 337 20.49 -18.43 9.58
N GLY A 338 20.18 -17.48 10.48
CA GLY A 338 20.04 -17.74 11.91
C GLY A 338 18.60 -17.75 12.43
N TYR A 339 17.61 -17.22 11.69
CA TYR A 339 16.27 -16.92 12.22
C TYR A 339 15.57 -18.14 12.82
N THR A 340 15.62 -19.28 12.12
CA THR A 340 15.02 -20.54 12.60
C THR A 340 15.70 -21.07 13.87
N SER A 341 17.01 -20.81 14.03
CA SER A 341 17.80 -21.19 15.21
C SER A 341 17.64 -20.22 16.39
N LEU A 342 17.37 -18.93 16.11
CA LEU A 342 16.97 -17.95 17.12
C LEU A 342 15.65 -18.40 17.75
N TRP A 343 14.75 -18.95 16.94
CA TRP A 343 13.42 -19.40 17.37
C TRP A 343 13.43 -20.58 18.34
N SER A 344 14.39 -21.50 18.26
CA SER A 344 14.48 -22.61 19.24
C SER A 344 14.95 -22.16 20.63
N ARG A 345 15.39 -20.91 20.78
CA ARG A 345 15.84 -20.28 22.03
C ARG A 345 14.92 -19.14 22.50
N LEU A 346 13.88 -18.82 21.72
CA LEU A 346 12.86 -17.82 22.03
C LEU A 346 11.67 -18.50 22.69
#